data_AF-A0A7Z9W251-F1
#
_entry.id   AF-A0A7Z9W251-F1
#
_cell.length_a   1.000
_cell.length_b   1.000
_cell.length_c   1.000
_cell.angle_alpha   90.00
_cell.angle_beta   90.00
_cell.angle_gamma   90.00
#
_symmetry.space_group_name_H-M   'P 1'
#
loop_
_entity.id
_entity.type
_entity.pdbx_description
1 polymer ?
#
loop_
_entity_poly.entity_id
_entity_poly.type
_entity_poly.pdbx_seq_one_letter_code
_entity_poly.pdbx_strand_id
1 'polypeptide(L)'
;MANKKSVGHAYNVDFLNVVFAASSVFLFFTTIWMVFDDFDREWKGYQRQFVVLEGYVTSLELQAAESGLDQVRLSELSEARVQAEQSLASNQAEVDELNAELADIEANFYITSQAYNFLKAEYDVDRYAYEEMQEEHPEDAAELRPAIDDMYNRWVDLGIQVEELSAQRDAVRAQLGEYTGGVTDADDEIRELTADAERLRELVAELQVDFVGDILLNAP
;
A
#
# COMPACT_ATOMS: atom_id res chain seq x y z
N MET A 1 17.53 -4.65 76.29
CA MET A 1 17.05 -3.44 75.59
C MET A 1 15.62 -3.19 76.02
N ALA A 2 15.31 -1.97 76.45
CA ALA A 2 14.06 -1.61 77.12
C ALA A 2 12.85 -1.77 76.19
N ASN A 3 11.78 -2.39 76.69
CA ASN A 3 10.50 -2.51 76.01
C ASN A 3 9.80 -1.14 76.02
N LYS A 4 10.10 -0.29 75.04
CA LYS A 4 9.41 0.98 74.82
C LYS A 4 8.02 0.71 74.24
N LYS A 5 7.04 0.44 75.11
CA LYS A 5 5.62 0.69 74.79
C LYS A 5 5.36 2.18 75.02
N SER A 6 5.28 2.96 73.94
CA SER A 6 4.87 4.37 74.03
C SER A 6 3.43 4.45 74.52
N VAL A 7 3.17 5.32 75.50
CA VAL A 7 1.86 5.48 76.15
C VAL A 7 0.79 5.77 75.10
N GLY A 8 -0.23 4.91 75.01
CA GLY A 8 -1.33 5.01 74.05
C GLY A 8 -1.33 3.96 72.93
N HIS A 9 -0.30 3.12 72.82
CA HIS A 9 -0.22 2.07 71.78
C HIS A 9 -0.05 0.69 72.42
N ALA A 10 -0.86 -0.29 72.00
CA ALA A 10 -0.90 -1.63 72.60
C ALA A 10 0.38 -2.47 72.34
N TYR A 11 1.26 -2.01 71.44
CA TYR A 11 2.45 -2.70 70.92
C TYR A 11 3.65 -1.76 70.73
N ASN A 12 4.86 -2.33 70.56
CA ASN A 12 6.12 -1.59 70.41
C ASN A 12 6.30 -1.11 68.96
N VAL A 13 6.20 0.20 68.74
CA VAL A 13 6.21 0.83 67.42
C VAL A 13 7.58 0.75 66.74
N ASP A 14 8.69 0.93 67.48
CA ASP A 14 10.05 0.86 66.93
C ASP A 14 10.38 -0.55 66.42
N PHE A 15 10.01 -1.58 67.21
CA PHE A 15 10.16 -2.97 66.80
C PHE A 15 9.27 -3.29 65.59
N LEU A 16 8.02 -2.81 65.59
CA LEU A 16 7.08 -3.00 64.47
C LEU A 16 7.61 -2.37 63.17
N ASN A 17 8.19 -1.17 63.23
CA ASN A 17 8.77 -0.50 62.06
C ASN A 17 10.00 -1.25 61.51
N VAL A 18 10.86 -1.80 62.37
CA VAL A 18 12.00 -2.62 61.94
C VAL A 18 11.52 -3.91 61.28
N VAL A 19 10.53 -4.59 61.86
CA VAL A 19 9.92 -5.79 61.27
C VAL A 19 9.25 -5.45 59.94
N PHE A 20 8.49 -4.36 59.87
CA PHE A 20 7.85 -3.89 58.64
C PHE A 20 8.87 -3.56 57.55
N ALA A 21 9.96 -2.85 57.88
CA ALA A 21 11.02 -2.52 56.93
C ALA A 21 11.73 -3.79 56.42
N ALA A 22 12.06 -4.73 57.32
CA ALA A 22 12.66 -6.01 56.94
C ALA A 22 11.72 -6.84 56.04
N SER A 23 10.43 -6.92 56.37
CA SER A 23 9.42 -7.60 55.55
C SER A 23 9.21 -6.92 54.20
N SER A 24 9.28 -5.59 54.14
CA SER A 24 9.13 -4.83 52.89
C SER A 24 10.32 -5.04 51.96
N VAL A 25 11.54 -5.04 52.49
CA VAL A 25 12.75 -5.36 51.71
C VAL A 25 12.72 -6.81 51.23
N PHE A 26 12.30 -7.74 52.10
CA PHE A 26 12.13 -9.14 51.70
C PHE A 26 11.10 -9.29 50.59
N LEU A 27 9.92 -8.66 50.72
CA LEU A 27 8.87 -8.67 49.69
C LEU A 27 9.33 -8.05 48.37
N PHE A 28 10.13 -6.97 48.45
CA PHE A 28 10.69 -6.32 47.26
C PHE A 28 11.60 -7.27 46.48
N PHE A 29 12.55 -7.92 47.16
CA PHE A 29 13.44 -8.89 46.51
C PHE A 29 12.71 -10.13 46.01
N THR A 30 11.72 -10.66 46.76
CA THR A 30 10.93 -11.81 46.28
C THR A 30 10.06 -11.46 45.08
N THR A 31 9.51 -10.24 45.03
CA THR A 31 8.75 -9.76 43.86
C THR A 31 9.66 -9.64 42.63
N ILE A 32 10.84 -9.04 42.78
CA ILE A 32 11.84 -8.98 41.70
C ILE A 32 12.23 -10.39 41.23
N TRP A 33 12.46 -11.31 42.16
CA TRP A 33 12.79 -12.70 41.81
C TRP A 33 11.66 -13.41 41.07
N MET A 34 10.41 -13.29 41.54
CA MET A 34 9.25 -13.86 40.84
C MET A 34 9.09 -13.31 39.42
N VAL A 35 9.39 -12.02 39.24
CA VAL A 35 9.42 -11.40 37.91
C VAL A 35 10.49 -12.10 37.06
N PHE A 36 11.75 -12.13 37.48
CA PHE A 36 12.82 -12.80 36.71
C PHE A 36 12.54 -14.28 36.42
N ASP A 37 12.02 -15.02 37.39
CA ASP A 37 11.65 -16.44 37.23
C ASP A 37 10.52 -16.62 36.21
N ASP A 38 9.51 -15.72 36.18
CA ASP A 38 8.47 -15.76 35.14
C ASP A 38 8.99 -15.29 33.77
N PHE A 39 10.07 -14.50 33.72
CA PHE A 39 10.71 -14.06 32.48
C PHE A 39 11.63 -15.14 31.86
N ASP A 40 12.26 -16.01 32.67
CA ASP A 40 13.12 -17.12 32.21
C ASP A 40 12.30 -18.37 31.84
N ARG A 41 11.60 -18.29 30.70
CA ARG A 41 10.73 -19.38 30.24
C ARG A 41 11.45 -20.32 29.28
N GLU A 42 11.35 -21.63 29.52
CA GLU A 42 11.99 -22.69 28.72
C GLU A 42 11.70 -22.60 27.21
N TRP A 43 10.51 -22.13 26.81
CA TRP A 43 10.13 -21.99 25.41
C TRP A 43 10.94 -20.94 24.64
N LYS A 44 11.52 -19.94 25.31
CA LYS A 44 12.36 -18.92 24.65
C LYS A 44 13.64 -19.55 24.05
N GLY A 45 14.17 -20.58 24.71
CA GLY A 45 15.29 -21.36 24.19
C GLY A 45 14.93 -22.09 22.90
N TYR A 46 13.76 -22.72 22.87
CA TYR A 46 13.24 -23.38 21.69
C TYR A 46 12.94 -22.40 20.55
N GLN A 47 12.42 -21.21 20.85
CA GLN A 47 12.19 -20.17 19.85
C GLN A 47 13.48 -19.70 19.18
N ARG A 48 14.54 -19.43 19.94
CA ARG A 48 15.83 -19.05 19.36
C ARG A 48 16.40 -20.16 18.47
N GLN A 49 16.32 -21.40 18.92
CA GLN A 49 16.76 -22.55 18.11
C GLN A 49 15.91 -22.70 16.85
N PHE A 50 14.61 -22.44 16.94
CA PHE A 50 13.69 -22.45 15.80
C PHE A 50 14.05 -21.37 14.77
N VAL A 51 14.24 -20.11 15.18
CA VAL A 51 14.63 -19.02 14.26
C VAL A 51 15.95 -19.34 13.56
N VAL A 52 16.95 -19.85 14.29
CA VAL A 52 18.24 -20.26 13.69
C VAL A 52 18.05 -21.40 12.68
N LEU A 53 17.23 -22.40 13.02
CA LEU A 53 16.95 -23.52 12.13
C LEU A 53 16.14 -23.09 10.90
N GLU A 54 15.15 -22.23 11.08
CA GLU A 54 14.33 -21.64 10.03
C GLU A 54 15.22 -20.87 9.06
N GLY A 55 16.05 -19.94 9.56
CA GLY A 55 17.01 -19.21 8.73
C GLY A 55 17.96 -20.13 7.96
N TYR A 56 18.43 -21.22 8.58
CA TYR A 56 19.24 -22.22 7.89
C TYR A 56 18.48 -22.94 6.77
N VAL A 57 17.27 -23.44 7.04
CA VAL A 57 16.44 -24.12 6.03
C VAL A 57 16.09 -23.17 4.89
N THR A 58 15.65 -21.96 5.20
CA THR A 58 15.34 -20.92 4.19
C THR A 58 16.57 -20.57 3.35
N SER A 59 17.77 -20.54 3.93
CA SER A 59 19.00 -20.29 3.16
C SER A 59 19.32 -21.43 2.17
N LEU A 60 19.00 -22.68 2.53
CA LEU A 60 19.14 -23.82 1.61
C LEU A 60 18.08 -23.79 0.51
N GLU A 61 16.84 -23.42 0.85
CA GLU A 61 15.77 -23.22 -0.12
C GLU A 61 16.12 -22.10 -1.10
N LEU A 62 16.68 -20.99 -0.62
CA LEU A 62 17.18 -19.90 -1.47
C LEU A 62 18.25 -20.41 -2.42
N GLN A 63 19.25 -21.13 -1.92
CA GLN A 63 20.32 -21.68 -2.76
C GLN A 63 19.76 -22.64 -3.83
N ALA A 64 18.77 -23.47 -3.47
CA ALA A 64 18.11 -24.37 -4.40
C ALA A 64 17.31 -23.60 -5.47
N ALA A 65 16.56 -22.57 -5.07
CA ALA A 65 15.83 -21.69 -5.97
C ALA A 65 16.78 -20.98 -6.94
N GLU A 66 17.86 -20.36 -6.44
CA GLU A 66 18.88 -19.70 -7.26
C GLU A 66 19.58 -20.65 -8.23
N SER A 67 19.83 -21.89 -7.82
CA SER A 67 20.43 -22.93 -8.67
C SER A 67 19.45 -23.47 -9.72
N GLY A 68 18.15 -23.40 -9.44
CA GLY A 68 17.06 -23.79 -10.34
C GLY A 68 16.67 -22.71 -11.34
N LEU A 69 17.17 -21.47 -11.18
CA LEU A 69 16.93 -20.39 -12.12
C LEU A 69 17.53 -20.71 -13.49
N ASP A 70 16.76 -20.47 -14.54
CA ASP A 70 17.26 -20.50 -15.90
C ASP A 70 18.12 -19.26 -16.15
N GLN A 71 19.42 -19.39 -15.86
CA GLN A 71 20.40 -18.32 -16.00
C GLN A 71 20.56 -17.85 -17.46
N VAL A 72 20.31 -18.73 -18.43
CA VAL A 72 20.36 -18.36 -19.85
C VAL A 72 19.17 -17.45 -20.15
N ARG A 73 17.96 -17.87 -19.77
CA ARG A 73 16.76 -17.05 -19.96
C ARG A 73 16.85 -15.71 -19.24
N LEU A 74 17.35 -15.71 -17.99
CA LEU A 74 17.55 -14.47 -17.23
C LEU A 74 18.53 -13.52 -17.93
N SER A 75 19.63 -14.05 -18.49
CA SER A 75 20.59 -13.25 -19.25
C SER A 75 19.99 -12.67 -20.53
N GLU A 76 19.21 -13.46 -21.28
CA GLU A 76 18.51 -13.02 -22.50
C GLU A 76 17.50 -11.91 -22.19
N LEU A 77 16.70 -12.07 -21.13
CA LEU A 77 15.74 -11.06 -20.69
C LEU A 77 16.44 -9.78 -20.21
N SER A 78 17.55 -9.91 -19.50
CA SER A 78 18.35 -8.76 -19.07
C SER A 78 18.93 -7.99 -20.26
N GLU A 79 19.43 -8.69 -21.28
CA GLU A 79 19.90 -8.06 -22.53
C GLU A 79 18.75 -7.40 -23.29
N ALA A 80 17.60 -8.07 -23.41
CA ALA A 80 16.40 -7.52 -24.04
C ALA A 80 15.93 -6.24 -23.35
N ARG A 81 15.91 -6.24 -22.00
CA ARG A 81 15.60 -5.07 -21.17
C ARG A 81 16.54 -3.91 -21.46
N VAL A 82 17.87 -4.14 -21.48
CA VAL A 82 18.86 -3.10 -21.78
C VAL A 82 18.68 -2.55 -23.19
N GLN A 83 18.37 -3.39 -24.18
CA GLN A 83 18.10 -2.95 -25.54
C GLN A 83 16.81 -2.10 -25.61
N ALA A 84 15.75 -2.52 -24.91
CA ALA A 84 14.51 -1.76 -24.81
C ALA A 84 14.73 -0.40 -24.12
N GLU A 85 15.52 -0.33 -23.05
CA GLU A 85 15.90 0.93 -22.39
C GLU A 85 16.70 1.85 -23.31
N GLN A 86 17.62 1.32 -24.10
CA GLN A 86 18.37 2.10 -25.08
C GLN A 86 17.46 2.64 -26.19
N SER A 87 16.52 1.81 -26.68
CA SER A 87 15.51 2.24 -27.65
C SER A 87 14.65 3.36 -27.08
N LEU A 88 14.13 3.19 -25.86
CA LEU A 88 13.35 4.21 -25.16
C LEU A 88 14.14 5.52 -25.01
N ALA A 89 15.38 5.44 -24.52
CA ALA A 89 16.24 6.61 -24.35
C ALA A 89 16.55 7.31 -25.69
N SER A 90 16.69 6.55 -26.78
CA SER A 90 16.92 7.12 -28.12
C SER A 90 15.68 7.85 -28.68
N ASN A 91 14.49 7.45 -28.25
CA ASN A 91 13.21 8.04 -28.63
C ASN A 91 12.64 8.98 -27.56
N GLN A 92 13.45 9.40 -26.58
CA GLN A 92 12.97 10.19 -25.43
C GLN A 92 12.27 11.47 -25.86
N ALA A 93 12.75 12.16 -26.89
CA ALA A 93 12.13 13.39 -27.37
C ALA A 93 10.71 13.15 -27.91
N GLU A 94 10.48 12.03 -28.59
CA GLU A 94 9.16 11.66 -29.12
C GLU A 94 8.23 11.20 -27.99
N VAL A 95 8.77 10.47 -27.01
CA VAL A 95 8.03 10.11 -25.78
C VAL A 95 7.62 11.35 -25.00
N ASP A 96 8.49 12.36 -24.88
CA ASP A 96 8.19 13.62 -24.21
C ASP A 96 7.10 14.40 -24.96
N GLU A 97 7.13 14.41 -26.30
CA GLU A 97 6.10 15.03 -27.14
C GLU A 97 4.75 14.34 -26.97
N LEU A 98 4.71 13.00 -27.04
CA LEU A 98 3.49 12.22 -26.83
C LEU A 98 2.93 12.38 -25.41
N ASN A 99 3.78 12.50 -24.40
CA ASN A 99 3.33 12.78 -23.02
C ASN A 99 2.73 14.19 -22.89
N ALA A 100 3.29 15.19 -23.57
CA ALA A 100 2.73 16.53 -23.60
C ALA A 100 1.37 16.55 -24.31
N GLU A 101 1.27 15.89 -25.47
CA GLU A 101 0.00 15.73 -26.21
C GLU A 101 -1.04 15.01 -25.35
N LEU A 102 -0.66 13.91 -24.69
CA LEU A 102 -1.55 13.17 -23.80
C LEU A 102 -2.07 14.06 -22.66
N ALA A 103 -1.21 14.86 -22.05
CA ALA A 103 -1.61 15.78 -20.97
C ALA A 103 -2.64 16.82 -21.44
N ASP A 104 -2.46 17.38 -22.64
CA ASP A 104 -3.39 18.32 -23.24
C ASP A 104 -4.74 17.65 -23.57
N ILE A 105 -4.71 16.44 -24.14
CA ILE A 105 -5.93 15.65 -24.43
C ILE A 105 -6.66 15.32 -23.13
N GLU A 106 -5.97 14.89 -22.08
CA GLU A 106 -6.56 14.55 -20.79
C GLU A 106 -7.22 15.77 -20.11
N ALA A 107 -6.58 16.94 -20.18
CA ALA A 107 -7.16 18.18 -19.67
C ALA A 107 -8.45 18.53 -20.41
N ASN A 108 -8.45 18.45 -21.74
CA ASN A 108 -9.64 18.70 -22.56
C ASN A 108 -10.73 17.65 -22.30
N PHE A 109 -10.36 16.37 -22.22
CA PHE A 109 -11.29 15.28 -21.91
C PHE A 109 -11.98 15.53 -20.58
N TYR A 110 -11.25 15.95 -19.55
CA TYR A 110 -11.79 16.26 -18.24
C TYR A 110 -12.81 17.42 -18.30
N ILE A 111 -12.44 18.54 -18.92
CA ILE A 111 -13.30 19.72 -19.05
C ILE A 111 -14.59 19.38 -19.83
N THR A 112 -14.46 18.73 -20.98
CA THR A 112 -15.60 18.38 -21.84
C THR A 112 -16.50 17.35 -21.18
N SER A 113 -15.93 16.34 -20.49
CA SER A 113 -16.70 15.36 -19.73
C SER A 113 -17.47 16.01 -18.59
N GLN A 114 -16.89 16.99 -17.93
CA GLN A 114 -17.57 17.76 -16.89
C GLN A 114 -18.73 18.57 -17.47
N ALA A 115 -18.51 19.29 -18.57
CA ALA A 115 -19.56 20.05 -19.26
C ALA A 115 -20.70 19.13 -19.75
N TYR A 116 -20.36 17.97 -20.32
CA TYR A 116 -21.32 16.94 -20.73
C TYR A 116 -22.21 16.50 -19.57
N ASN A 117 -21.61 16.17 -18.42
CA ASN A 117 -22.35 15.69 -17.26
C ASN A 117 -23.23 16.77 -16.62
N PHE A 118 -22.76 18.03 -16.58
CA PHE A 118 -23.57 19.14 -16.09
C PHE A 118 -24.76 19.43 -17.01
N LEU A 119 -24.52 19.55 -18.32
CA LEU A 119 -25.60 19.81 -19.28
C LEU A 119 -26.60 18.66 -19.31
N LYS A 120 -26.15 17.41 -19.16
CA LYS A 120 -27.04 16.26 -19.03
C LYS A 120 -27.97 16.39 -17.82
N ALA A 121 -27.42 16.76 -16.67
CA ALA A 121 -28.19 16.91 -15.44
C ALA A 121 -29.22 18.04 -15.55
N GLU A 122 -28.83 19.19 -16.12
CA GLU A 122 -29.73 20.30 -16.41
C GLU A 122 -30.83 19.89 -17.41
N TYR A 123 -30.44 19.25 -18.52
CA TYR A 123 -31.38 18.74 -19.52
C TYR A 123 -32.37 17.73 -18.95
N ASP A 124 -31.93 16.81 -18.09
CA ASP A 124 -32.83 15.80 -17.50
C ASP A 124 -33.89 16.45 -16.59
N VAL A 125 -33.54 17.52 -15.86
CA VAL A 125 -34.49 18.30 -15.05
C VAL A 125 -35.47 19.06 -15.94
N ASP A 126 -34.96 19.81 -16.92
CA ASP A 126 -35.80 20.65 -17.78
C ASP A 126 -36.70 19.81 -18.69
N ARG A 127 -36.21 18.66 -19.17
CA ARG A 127 -37.02 17.69 -19.91
C ARG A 127 -38.18 17.19 -19.07
N TYR A 128 -37.93 16.82 -17.81
CA TYR A 128 -39.00 16.35 -16.92
C TYR A 128 -40.07 17.43 -16.69
N ALA A 129 -39.64 18.67 -16.43
CA ALA A 129 -40.56 19.80 -16.29
C ALA A 129 -41.36 20.08 -17.57
N TYR A 130 -40.72 19.96 -18.74
CA TYR A 130 -41.40 20.07 -20.03
C TYR A 130 -42.42 18.94 -20.25
N GLU A 131 -42.09 17.69 -19.88
CA GLU A 131 -43.00 16.54 -20.01
C GLU A 131 -44.24 16.70 -19.10
N GLU A 132 -44.06 17.19 -17.88
CA GLU A 132 -45.16 17.52 -16.96
C GLU A 132 -46.04 18.65 -17.54
N MET A 133 -45.43 19.73 -18.03
CA MET A 133 -46.13 20.85 -18.67
C MET A 133 -46.89 20.40 -19.93
N GLN A 134 -46.36 19.44 -20.68
CA GLN A 134 -47.01 18.92 -21.88
C GLN A 134 -48.33 18.21 -21.56
N GLU A 135 -48.43 17.57 -20.38
CA GLU A 135 -49.64 16.91 -19.90
C GLU A 135 -50.67 17.91 -19.36
N GLU A 136 -50.24 18.90 -18.58
CA GLU A 136 -51.13 19.86 -17.90
C GLU A 136 -51.49 21.08 -18.77
N HIS A 137 -50.55 21.59 -19.56
CA HIS A 137 -50.63 22.85 -20.32
C HIS A 137 -49.92 22.76 -21.70
N PRO A 138 -50.52 22.06 -22.68
CA PRO A 138 -49.86 21.71 -23.94
C PRO A 138 -49.51 22.92 -24.84
N GLU A 139 -50.25 24.03 -24.74
CA GLU A 139 -49.94 25.25 -25.51
C GLU A 139 -48.67 25.94 -24.99
N ASP A 140 -48.51 26.02 -23.66
CA ASP A 140 -47.34 26.61 -23.02
C ASP A 140 -46.09 25.73 -23.20
N ALA A 141 -46.26 24.40 -23.16
CA ALA A 141 -45.18 23.45 -23.43
C ALA A 141 -44.59 23.61 -24.85
N ALA A 142 -45.43 23.92 -25.85
CA ALA A 142 -44.97 24.11 -27.23
C ALA A 142 -43.95 25.26 -27.37
N GLU A 143 -44.00 26.28 -26.51
CA GLU A 143 -43.04 27.38 -26.50
C GLU A 143 -41.66 26.98 -25.94
N LEU A 144 -41.62 26.00 -25.03
CA LEU A 144 -40.39 25.50 -24.41
C LEU A 144 -39.65 24.46 -25.28
N ARG A 145 -40.37 23.81 -26.19
CA ARG A 145 -39.84 22.75 -27.05
C ARG A 145 -38.51 23.10 -27.76
N PRO A 146 -38.35 24.28 -28.38
CA PRO A 146 -37.10 24.63 -29.05
C PRO A 146 -35.89 24.73 -28.11
N ALA A 147 -36.10 25.15 -26.86
CA ALA A 147 -35.03 25.24 -25.86
C ALA A 147 -34.58 23.83 -25.41
N ILE A 148 -35.53 22.92 -25.19
CA ILE A 148 -35.26 21.52 -24.87
C ILE A 148 -34.50 20.83 -26.02
N ASP A 149 -34.92 21.06 -27.26
CA ASP A 149 -34.27 20.49 -28.44
C ASP A 149 -32.83 21.06 -28.60
N ASP A 150 -32.59 22.34 -28.33
CA ASP A 150 -31.24 22.95 -28.33
C ASP A 150 -30.33 22.32 -27.27
N MET A 151 -30.82 22.18 -26.02
CA MET A 151 -30.07 21.54 -24.94
C MET A 151 -29.71 20.10 -25.28
N TYR A 152 -30.65 19.34 -25.86
CA TYR A 152 -30.41 17.98 -26.31
C TYR A 152 -29.30 17.92 -27.36
N ASN A 153 -29.34 18.77 -28.39
CA ASN A 153 -28.33 18.79 -29.43
C ASN A 153 -26.95 19.14 -28.89
N ARG A 154 -26.86 20.15 -28.01
CA ARG A 154 -25.60 20.53 -27.35
C ARG A 154 -25.06 19.42 -26.45
N TRP A 155 -25.94 18.68 -25.76
CA TRP A 155 -25.55 17.53 -24.95
C TRP A 155 -25.00 16.39 -25.82
N VAL A 156 -25.64 16.10 -26.96
CA VAL A 156 -25.15 15.11 -27.94
C VAL A 156 -23.80 15.53 -28.52
N ASP A 157 -23.63 16.80 -28.89
CA ASP A 157 -22.37 17.33 -29.43
C ASP A 157 -21.22 17.22 -28.43
N LEU A 158 -21.48 17.47 -27.14
CA LEU A 158 -20.50 17.24 -26.08
C LEU A 158 -20.19 15.75 -25.92
N GLY A 159 -21.19 14.88 -26.05
CA GLY A 159 -21.00 13.42 -26.02
C GLY A 159 -20.06 12.93 -27.12
N ILE A 160 -20.25 13.42 -28.35
CA ILE A 160 -19.36 13.12 -29.48
C ILE A 160 -17.93 13.58 -29.19
N GLN A 161 -17.75 14.79 -28.65
CA GLN A 161 -16.42 15.31 -28.29
C GLN A 161 -15.75 14.48 -27.19
N VAL A 162 -16.50 13.99 -26.19
CA VAL A 162 -15.97 13.10 -25.15
C VAL A 162 -15.50 11.78 -25.75
N GLU A 163 -16.27 11.19 -26.67
CA GLU A 163 -15.89 9.96 -27.36
C GLU A 163 -14.63 10.15 -28.22
N GLU A 164 -14.56 11.25 -28.97
CA GLU A 164 -13.40 11.59 -29.79
C GLU A 164 -12.15 11.79 -28.94
N LEU A 165 -12.22 12.58 -27.86
CA LEU A 165 -11.10 12.80 -26.95
C LEU A 165 -10.68 11.50 -26.24
N SER A 166 -11.63 10.62 -25.91
CA SER A 166 -11.30 9.30 -25.36
C SER A 166 -10.53 8.46 -26.38
N ALA A 167 -10.97 8.43 -27.63
CA ALA A 167 -10.31 7.67 -28.69
C ALA A 167 -8.90 8.21 -28.97
N GLN A 168 -8.73 9.54 -29.02
CA GLN A 168 -7.42 10.18 -29.19
C GLN A 168 -6.48 9.84 -28.01
N ARG A 169 -6.98 9.97 -26.77
CA ARG A 169 -6.22 9.60 -25.56
C ARG A 169 -5.74 8.16 -25.62
N ASP A 170 -6.64 7.23 -25.97
CA ASP A 170 -6.32 5.81 -26.00
C ASP A 170 -5.34 5.48 -27.13
N ALA A 171 -5.41 6.19 -28.27
CA ALA A 171 -4.44 6.06 -29.35
C ALA A 171 -3.03 6.55 -28.95
N VAL A 172 -2.92 7.73 -28.31
CA VAL A 172 -1.63 8.25 -27.83
C VAL A 172 -1.04 7.37 -26.74
N ARG A 173 -1.86 6.85 -25.82
CA ARG A 173 -1.43 5.86 -24.81
C ARG A 173 -0.91 4.57 -25.45
N ALA A 174 -1.56 4.10 -26.52
CA ALA A 174 -1.08 2.93 -27.26
C ALA A 174 0.30 3.20 -27.88
N GLN A 175 0.50 4.38 -28.49
CA GLN A 175 1.80 4.78 -29.04
C GLN A 175 2.90 4.85 -27.97
N LEU A 176 2.62 5.45 -26.81
CA LEU A 176 3.54 5.43 -25.67
C LEU A 176 3.84 4.00 -25.21
N GLY A 177 2.84 3.12 -25.24
CA GLY A 177 2.97 1.70 -24.96
C GLY A 177 3.96 0.97 -25.88
N GLU A 178 4.06 1.35 -27.15
CA GLU A 178 5.07 0.77 -28.08
C GLU A 178 6.51 1.10 -27.65
N TYR A 179 6.72 2.25 -27.01
CA TYR A 179 8.03 2.67 -26.51
C TYR A 179 8.37 2.05 -25.14
N THR A 180 7.39 1.96 -24.24
CA THR A 180 7.61 1.47 -22.87
C THR A 180 7.36 -0.02 -22.69
N GLY A 181 6.58 -0.64 -23.56
CA GLY A 181 6.09 -2.02 -23.43
C GLY A 181 7.22 -3.04 -23.35
N GLY A 182 8.24 -2.92 -24.20
CA GLY A 182 9.37 -3.85 -24.19
C GLY A 182 10.19 -3.83 -22.88
N VAL A 183 10.23 -2.70 -22.16
CA VAL A 183 10.87 -2.63 -20.84
C VAL A 183 9.99 -3.29 -19.80
N THR A 184 8.68 -2.97 -19.80
CA THR A 184 7.70 -3.56 -18.86
C THR A 184 7.62 -5.07 -19.01
N ASP A 185 7.52 -5.59 -20.23
CA ASP A 185 7.41 -7.02 -20.50
C ASP A 185 8.67 -7.77 -20.01
N ALA A 186 9.86 -7.24 -20.30
CA ALA A 186 11.10 -7.85 -19.82
C ALA A 186 11.22 -7.79 -18.29
N ASP A 187 10.83 -6.68 -17.66
CA ASP A 187 10.80 -6.53 -16.20
C ASP A 187 9.82 -7.51 -15.54
N ASP A 188 8.64 -7.70 -16.14
CA ASP A 188 7.61 -8.61 -15.65
C ASP A 188 8.07 -10.07 -15.74
N GLU A 189 8.68 -10.47 -16.87
CA GLU A 189 9.23 -11.81 -17.05
C GLU A 189 10.43 -12.07 -16.13
N ILE A 190 11.32 -11.09 -15.94
CA ILE A 190 12.43 -11.21 -14.98
C ILE A 190 11.87 -11.42 -13.58
N ARG A 191 10.90 -10.60 -13.16
CA ARG A 191 10.29 -10.69 -11.83
C ARG A 191 9.61 -12.03 -11.62
N GLU A 192 8.87 -12.54 -12.61
CA GLU A 192 8.25 -13.86 -12.51
C GLU A 192 9.31 -14.96 -12.36
N LEU A 193 10.40 -14.86 -13.14
CA LEU A 193 11.50 -15.83 -13.08
C LEU A 193 12.25 -15.78 -11.75
N THR A 194 12.43 -14.60 -11.15
CA THR A 194 13.22 -14.41 -9.91
C THR A 194 12.38 -14.36 -8.63
N ALA A 195 11.05 -14.34 -8.72
CA ALA A 195 10.13 -14.08 -7.61
C ALA A 195 10.41 -14.92 -6.36
N ASP A 196 10.55 -16.24 -6.53
CA ASP A 196 10.78 -17.15 -5.41
C ASP A 196 12.14 -16.92 -4.74
N ALA A 197 13.18 -16.70 -5.54
CA ALA A 197 14.51 -16.41 -5.02
C ALA A 197 14.54 -15.05 -4.31
N GLU A 198 13.87 -14.03 -4.84
CA GLU A 198 13.76 -12.71 -4.19
C GLU A 198 13.02 -12.78 -2.86
N ARG A 199 11.86 -13.46 -2.83
CA ARG A 199 11.08 -13.66 -1.61
C ARG A 199 11.89 -14.39 -0.53
N LEU A 200 12.58 -15.46 -0.91
CA LEU A 200 13.43 -16.23 0.03
C LEU A 200 14.63 -15.40 0.50
N ARG A 201 15.21 -14.57 -0.37
CA ARG A 201 16.30 -13.67 -0.01
C ARG A 201 15.87 -12.62 1.02
N GLU A 202 14.68 -12.04 0.86
CA GLU A 202 14.09 -11.12 1.84
C GLU A 202 13.84 -11.82 3.17
N LEU A 203 13.25 -13.02 3.15
CA LEU A 203 13.00 -13.81 4.36
C LEU A 203 14.29 -14.20 5.09
N VAL A 204 15.34 -14.57 4.37
CA VAL A 204 16.67 -14.82 4.96
C VAL A 204 17.21 -13.55 5.62
N ALA A 205 17.03 -12.38 4.99
CA ALA A 205 17.49 -11.11 5.57
C ALA A 205 16.71 -10.73 6.85
N GLU A 206 15.42 -11.04 6.90
CA GLU A 206 14.58 -10.83 8.10
C GLU A 206 14.95 -11.80 9.24
N LEU A 207 15.24 -13.06 8.90
CA LEU A 207 15.63 -14.10 9.87
C LEU A 207 17.09 -13.98 10.35
N GLN A 208 17.89 -13.08 9.77
CA GLN A 208 19.22 -12.79 10.28
C GLN A 208 19.11 -12.09 11.64
N VAL A 209 19.52 -12.82 12.68
CA VAL A 209 19.45 -12.47 14.11
C VAL A 209 19.62 -10.97 14.37
N ASP A 210 18.56 -10.32 14.84
CA ASP A 210 18.65 -8.98 15.41
C ASP A 210 19.31 -9.06 16.79
N PHE A 211 20.56 -8.64 16.86
CA PHE A 211 21.31 -8.62 18.12
C PHE A 211 20.61 -7.80 19.23
N VAL A 212 19.75 -6.84 18.88
CA VAL A 212 19.07 -5.97 19.85
C VAL A 212 17.75 -6.58 20.30
N GLY A 213 16.89 -7.01 19.38
CA GLY A 213 15.61 -7.65 19.68
C GLY A 213 15.72 -9.06 20.24
N ASP A 214 16.50 -9.93 19.59
CA ASP A 214 16.51 -11.37 19.88
C ASP A 214 17.50 -11.79 20.96
N ILE A 215 18.56 -10.99 21.15
CA ILE A 215 19.64 -11.29 22.11
C ILE A 215 19.59 -10.37 23.34
N LEU A 216 19.38 -9.06 23.18
CA LEU A 216 19.41 -8.08 24.30
C LEU A 216 18.05 -7.88 24.98
N LEU A 217 16.96 -7.74 24.23
CA LEU A 217 15.61 -7.52 24.78
C LEU A 217 14.95 -8.81 25.27
N ASN A 218 15.39 -9.96 24.74
CA ASN A 218 14.91 -11.30 25.12
C ASN A 218 15.95 -12.10 25.95
N ALA A 219 16.91 -11.39 26.54
CA ALA A 219 17.81 -11.92 27.57
C ALA A 219 17.01 -12.30 28.84
N PRO A 220 17.48 -13.28 29.63
CA PRO A 220 16.86 -13.62 30.93
C PRO A 220 16.82 -12.42 31.87
#